data_AF-A0A0F8APW8-F1
#
_entry.id   AF-A0A0F8APW8-F1
#
_cell.length_a   1.000
_cell.length_b   1.000
_cell.length_c   1.000
_cell.angle_alpha   90.00
_cell.angle_beta   90.00
_cell.angle_gamma   90.00
#
_symmetry.space_group_name_H-M   'P 1'
#
loop_
_entity.id
_entity.type
_entity.pdbx_description
1 polymer ?
#
loop_
_entity_poly.entity_id
_entity_poly.type
_entity_poly.pdbx_seq_one_letter_code
_entity_poly.pdbx_strand_id
1 'polypeptide(L)'
;MQLDPKFKEEFPGSFRSLEVVAFRQGSIINEMKLTFESTSVPNNTQIASVLINAASSVTGFDIEGSSITVDGLASSGVNHKISLLTAFCLVLLSWLLSSQQ
;
A
#
# COMPACT_ATOMS: atom_id res chain seq x y z
N MET A 1 2.83 -19.33 -2.55
CA MET A 1 1.47 -18.88 -2.17
C MET A 1 0.63 -18.72 -3.44
N GLN A 2 -0.59 -19.27 -3.49
CA GLN A 2 -1.44 -19.25 -4.70
C GLN A 2 -1.99 -17.85 -5.03
N LEU A 3 -2.05 -16.95 -4.05
CA LEU A 3 -2.52 -15.57 -4.22
C LEU A 3 -1.44 -14.61 -4.75
N ASP A 4 -0.17 -14.85 -4.43
CA ASP A 4 0.96 -14.02 -4.87
C ASP A 4 0.99 -13.80 -6.40
N PRO A 5 0.89 -14.84 -7.25
CA PRO A 5 0.85 -14.65 -8.69
C PRO A 5 -0.41 -13.90 -9.17
N LYS A 6 -1.55 -14.02 -8.47
CA LYS A 6 -2.79 -13.30 -8.83
C LYS A 6 -2.64 -11.80 -8.61
N PHE A 7 -2.05 -11.39 -7.49
CA PHE A 7 -1.73 -9.98 -7.24
C PHE A 7 -0.64 -9.45 -8.16
N LYS A 8 0.35 -10.28 -8.52
CA LYS A 8 1.39 -9.89 -9.47
C LYS A 8 0.85 -9.65 -10.88
N GLU A 9 -0.11 -10.47 -11.31
CA GLU A 9 -0.79 -10.36 -12.60
C GLU A 9 -1.69 -9.13 -12.67
N GLU A 10 -2.52 -8.88 -11.65
CA GLU A 10 -3.43 -7.74 -11.62
C GLU A 10 -2.70 -6.39 -11.47
N PHE A 11 -1.62 -6.35 -10.70
CA PHE A 11 -0.90 -5.11 -10.38
C PHE A 11 0.57 -5.16 -10.82
N PRO A 12 0.84 -5.24 -12.13
CA PRO A 12 2.18 -5.32 -12.66
C PRO A 12 2.95 -4.03 -12.33
N GLY A 13 4.20 -4.18 -11.89
CA GLY A 13 5.05 -3.05 -11.51
C GLY A 13 4.75 -2.43 -10.13
N SER A 14 3.52 -2.58 -9.61
CA SER A 14 3.14 -2.08 -8.28
C SER A 14 3.30 -3.12 -7.16
N PHE A 15 2.80 -4.35 -7.35
CA PHE A 15 2.84 -5.37 -6.29
C PHE A 15 4.28 -5.73 -5.87
N ARG A 16 4.51 -5.79 -4.55
CA ARG A 16 5.81 -6.11 -3.94
C ARG A 16 5.80 -7.39 -3.14
N SER A 17 4.81 -7.59 -2.28
CA SER A 17 4.72 -8.82 -1.48
C SER A 17 3.33 -9.04 -0.90
N LEU A 18 3.04 -10.31 -0.61
CA LEU A 18 1.95 -10.77 0.24
C LEU A 18 2.55 -11.62 1.36
N GLU A 19 2.22 -11.28 2.60
CA GLU A 19 2.63 -12.01 3.79
C GLU A 19 1.39 -12.42 4.59
N VAL A 20 1.30 -13.68 5.02
CA VAL A 20 0.29 -14.09 6.00
C VAL A 20 0.86 -13.79 7.39
N VAL A 21 0.25 -12.84 8.08
CA VAL A 21 0.75 -12.33 9.37
C VAL A 21 0.16 -13.09 10.56
N ALA A 22 -1.05 -13.64 10.42
CA ALA A 22 -1.67 -14.44 11.47
C ALA A 22 -2.73 -15.40 10.92
N PHE A 23 -2.87 -16.51 11.62
CA PHE A 23 -4.06 -17.36 11.59
C PHE A 23 -4.76 -17.19 12.93
N ARG A 24 -6.04 -16.81 12.94
CA ARG A 24 -6.79 -16.70 14.19
C ARG A 24 -7.08 -18.12 14.72
N GLN A 25 -6.68 -18.41 15.96
CA GLN A 25 -6.90 -19.74 16.57
C GLN A 25 -8.39 -20.11 16.55
N GLY A 26 -8.69 -21.29 15.99
CA GLY A 26 -10.07 -21.78 15.85
C GLY A 26 -10.91 -21.09 14.76
N SER A 27 -10.30 -20.26 13.91
CA SER A 27 -11.00 -19.47 12.89
C SER A 27 -10.38 -19.69 11.50
N ILE A 28 -11.24 -19.77 10.48
CA ILE A 28 -10.89 -19.84 9.04
C ILE A 28 -10.59 -18.42 8.50
N ILE A 29 -10.10 -17.53 9.36
CA ILE A 29 -9.77 -16.14 8.99
C ILE A 29 -8.26 -16.01 8.92
N ASN A 30 -7.79 -15.66 7.71
CA ASN A 30 -6.40 -15.36 7.43
C ASN A 30 -6.18 -13.85 7.47
N GLU A 31 -5.21 -13.41 8.26
CA GLU A 31 -4.76 -12.02 8.23
C GLU A 31 -3.53 -11.92 7.33
N MET A 32 -3.61 -11.02 6.34
CA MET A 32 -2.58 -10.86 5.31
C MET A 32 -2.17 -9.41 5.18
N LYS A 33 -0.87 -9.19 4.99
CA LYS A 33 -0.28 -7.89 4.68
C LYS A 33 0.14 -7.86 3.22
N LEU A 34 -0.43 -6.92 2.48
CA LEU A 34 -0.07 -6.64 1.10
C LEU A 34 0.80 -5.39 1.04
N THR A 35 1.89 -5.46 0.27
CA THR A 35 2.78 -4.32 0.04
C THR A 35 2.80 -3.98 -1.45
N PHE A 36 2.65 -2.69 -1.75
CA PHE A 36 2.65 -2.12 -3.10
C PHE A 36 3.65 -0.97 -3.18
N GLU A 37 3.98 -0.56 -4.40
CA GLU A 37 4.70 0.69 -4.62
C GLU A 37 3.91 1.89 -4.14
N SER A 38 4.59 2.81 -3.45
CA SER A 38 3.97 3.98 -2.85
C SER A 38 3.30 4.90 -3.88
N THR A 39 3.80 4.91 -5.11
CA THR A 39 3.26 5.72 -6.21
C THR A 39 2.07 5.07 -6.92
N SER A 40 1.72 3.83 -6.59
CA SER A 40 0.70 3.07 -7.33
C SER A 40 -0.03 2.08 -6.40
N VAL A 41 -0.46 2.56 -5.23
CA VAL A 41 -1.23 1.73 -4.30
C VAL A 41 -2.66 1.56 -4.85
N PRO A 42 -3.13 0.32 -5.09
CA PRO A 42 -4.51 0.09 -5.52
C PRO A 42 -5.50 0.37 -4.39
N ASN A 43 -6.73 0.71 -4.72
CA ASN A 43 -7.76 0.90 -3.71
C ASN A 43 -8.28 -0.44 -3.15
N ASN A 44 -8.94 -0.38 -1.99
CA ASN A 44 -9.41 -1.55 -1.25
C ASN A 44 -10.36 -2.44 -2.09
N THR A 45 -11.19 -1.85 -2.95
CA THR A 45 -12.10 -2.59 -3.83
C THR A 45 -11.32 -3.42 -4.86
N GLN A 46 -10.29 -2.85 -5.48
CA GLN A 46 -9.45 -3.58 -6.45
C GLN A 46 -8.74 -4.77 -5.79
N ILE A 47 -8.23 -4.57 -4.58
CA ILE A 47 -7.60 -5.65 -3.79
C ILE A 47 -8.61 -6.76 -3.48
N ALA A 48 -9.82 -6.39 -3.01
CA ALA A 48 -10.88 -7.35 -2.73
C ALA A 48 -11.30 -8.14 -3.98
N SER A 49 -11.40 -7.47 -5.14
CA SER A 49 -11.72 -8.12 -6.41
C SER A 49 -10.71 -9.21 -6.80
N VAL A 50 -9.41 -9.03 -6.56
CA VAL A 50 -8.40 -10.07 -6.81
C VAL A 50 -8.68 -11.32 -5.98
N LEU A 51 -9.01 -11.14 -4.69
CA LEU A 51 -9.34 -12.26 -3.80
C LEU A 51 -10.63 -12.97 -4.22
N ILE A 52 -11.67 -12.23 -4.58
CA ILE A 52 -12.94 -12.77 -5.08
C ILE A 52 -12.71 -13.58 -6.36
N ASN A 53 -11.96 -13.04 -7.31
CA ASN A 53 -11.65 -13.71 -8.57
C ASN A 53 -10.78 -14.96 -8.37
N ALA A 54 -9.90 -14.95 -7.36
CA ALA A 54 -9.06 -16.08 -7.02
C ALA A 54 -9.83 -17.22 -6.33
N ALA A 55 -11.00 -16.95 -5.73
CA ALA A 55 -11.76 -17.90 -4.90
C ALA A 55 -12.07 -19.23 -5.59
N SER A 56 -12.30 -19.23 -6.91
CA SER A 56 -12.58 -20.44 -7.69
C SER A 56 -11.33 -21.25 -8.07
N SER A 57 -10.13 -20.66 -7.92
CA SER A 57 -8.87 -21.24 -8.38
C SER A 57 -7.92 -21.64 -7.25
N VAL A 58 -8.12 -21.07 -6.05
CA VAL A 58 -7.32 -21.38 -4.87
C VAL A 58 -7.77 -22.71 -4.29
N THR A 59 -6.81 -23.53 -3.87
CA THR A 59 -7.02 -24.84 -3.27
C THR A 59 -6.46 -24.89 -1.85
N GLY A 60 -7.08 -25.67 -0.97
CA GLY A 60 -6.63 -25.86 0.41
C GLY A 60 -7.25 -24.89 1.44
N PHE A 61 -8.00 -23.88 0.98
CA PHE A 61 -8.89 -23.07 1.81
C PHE A 61 -9.94 -22.38 0.93
N ASP A 62 -11.09 -22.07 1.51
CA ASP A 62 -12.15 -21.31 0.85
C ASP A 62 -11.92 -19.81 1.04
N ILE A 63 -12.27 -19.02 0.01
CA ILE A 63 -12.33 -17.56 0.09
C ILE A 63 -13.79 -17.14 0.04
N GLU A 64 -14.35 -16.82 1.21
CA GLU A 64 -15.71 -16.32 1.33
C GLU A 64 -15.74 -14.82 0.99
N GLY A 65 -16.31 -14.46 -0.18
CA GLY A 65 -16.29 -13.08 -0.69
C GLY A 65 -16.90 -12.05 0.26
N SER A 66 -17.94 -12.43 1.02
CA SER A 66 -18.59 -11.57 2.02
C SER A 66 -17.77 -11.36 3.30
N SER A 67 -16.72 -12.16 3.50
CA SER A 67 -15.84 -12.12 4.67
C SER A 67 -14.54 -11.33 4.42
N ILE A 68 -14.39 -10.76 3.22
CA ILE A 68 -13.20 -9.98 2.85
C ILE A 68 -13.31 -8.57 3.42
N THR A 69 -12.38 -8.24 4.32
CA THR A 69 -12.13 -6.87 4.77
C THR A 69 -10.74 -6.45 4.34
N VAL A 70 -10.64 -5.32 3.65
CA VAL A 70 -9.35 -4.71 3.26
C VAL A 70 -9.27 -3.36 3.96
N ASP A 71 -8.21 -3.16 4.72
CA ASP A 71 -7.88 -1.92 5.42
C ASP A 71 -6.41 -1.58 5.17
N GLY A 72 -6.06 -0.30 5.28
CA GLY A 72 -4.72 0.21 5.05
C GLY A 72 -4.71 1.68 4.69
N LEU A 73 -3.63 2.36 5.09
CA LEU A 73 -3.37 3.74 4.68
C LEU A 73 -2.51 3.71 3.42
N ALA A 74 -3.02 4.27 2.33
CA ALA A 74 -2.13 4.73 1.26
C ALA A 74 -1.22 5.78 1.90
N SER A 75 0.03 5.41 2.18
CA SER A 75 1.02 6.38 2.64
C SER A 75 1.24 7.33 1.48
N SER A 76 0.55 8.47 1.51
CA SER A 76 0.74 9.58 0.58
C SER A 76 2.08 10.28 0.81
N GLY A 77 3.08 9.55 1.35
CA GLY A 77 4.38 10.02 1.79
C GLY A 77 4.93 11.02 0.79
N VAL A 78 4.65 12.30 1.06
CA VAL A 78 5.19 13.39 0.30
C VAL A 78 6.66 13.33 0.66
N ASN A 79 7.47 12.80 -0.25
CA ASN A 79 8.91 12.91 -0.15
C ASN A 79 9.21 14.39 -0.35
N HIS A 80 9.18 15.17 0.74
CA HIS A 80 9.53 16.58 0.74
C HIS A 80 11.01 16.68 0.37
N LYS A 81 11.31 16.66 -0.93
CA LYS A 81 12.60 17.11 -1.47
C LYS A 81 12.61 18.62 -1.31
N ILE A 82 12.84 19.11 -0.10
CA ILE A 82 13.15 20.51 0.13
C ILE A 82 14.42 20.76 -0.68
N SER A 83 14.29 21.51 -1.76
CA SER A 83 15.42 21.87 -2.60
C SER A 83 16.36 22.75 -1.78
N LEU A 84 17.66 22.45 -1.81
CA LEU A 84 18.69 23.30 -1.20
C LEU A 84 18.56 24.76 -1.68
N LEU A 85 18.14 24.96 -2.93
CA LEU A 85 17.89 26.29 -3.49
C LEU A 85 16.72 27.00 -2.78
N THR A 86 15.60 26.30 -2.54
CA THR A 86 14.46 26.88 -1.82
C THR A 86 14.81 27.22 -0.38
N ALA A 87 15.58 26.35 0.29
CA ALA A 87 16.06 26.63 1.64
C ALA A 87 17.01 27.85 1.67
N PHE A 88 17.95 27.93 0.72
CA PHE A 88 18.88 29.06 0.61
C PHE A 88 18.17 30.39 0.34
N CYS A 89 17.20 30.42 -0.58
CA CYS A 89 16.40 31.61 -0.85
C CYS A 89 15.66 32.11 0.39
N LEU A 90 15.06 31.20 1.18
CA LEU A 90 14.35 31.57 2.40
C LEU A 90 15.31 32.13 3.46
N VAL A 91 16.51 31.56 3.62
CA VAL A 91 17.54 32.09 4.53
C VAL A 91 18.00 33.49 4.12
N LEU A 92 18.25 33.72 2.83
CA LEU A 92 18.61 35.04 2.31
C LEU A 92 17.49 36.07 2.51
N LEU A 93 16.23 35.69 2.29
CA LEU A 93 15.08 36.57 2.53
C LEU A 93 14.94 36.92 4.01
N SER A 94 15.07 35.94 4.91
CA SER A 94 15.07 36.17 6.35
C SER A 94 16.19 37.14 6.77
N TRP A 95 17.38 36.99 6.19
CA TRP A 95 18.49 37.89 6.47
C TRP A 95 18.26 39.30 5.91
N LEU A 96 17.76 39.42 4.67
CA LEU A 96 17.45 40.70 4.05
C LEU A 96 16.42 41.48 4.87
N LEU A 97 15.34 40.82 5.31
CA LEU A 97 14.31 41.45 6.15
C LEU A 97 14.89 41.89 7.50
N SER A 98 15.77 41.08 8.11
CA SER A 98 16.42 41.44 9.38
C SER A 98 17.35 42.65 9.27
N SER A 99 17.84 42.99 8.07
CA SER A 99 18.71 44.16 7.85
C SER A 99 17.95 45.47 7.59
N GLN A 100 16.62 45.40 7.45
CA GLN A 100 15.74 46.54 7.15
C GLN A 100 14.89 46.96 8.38
N GLN A 101 15.07 46.32 9.54
CA GLN A 101 14.52 46.73 10.84
C GLN A 101 15.59 47.45 11.67
#